data_AF-A0A2L1KQY6-F1
#
_entry.id   AF-A0A2L1KQY6-F1
#
_cell.length_a   1.000
_cell.length_b   1.000
_cell.length_c   1.000
_cell.angle_alpha   90.00
_cell.angle_beta   90.00
_cell.angle_gamma   90.00
#
_symmetry.space_group_name_H-M   'P 1'
#
loop_
_entity.id
_entity.type
_entity.pdbx_description
1 polymer ?
#
loop_
_entity_poly.entity_id
_entity_poly.type
_entity_poly.pdbx_seq_one_letter_code
_entity_poly.pdbx_strand_id
1 'polypeptide(L)' 'MKTSIINGSEVSRLSVAIHRGKQADQERHKKVLYYRQVKKLSIRETAEATSYSTSQVCRVQALFRPEN' A
#
# COMPACT_ATOMS: atom_id res chain seq x y z
N MET A 1 -0.06 18.37 38.24
CA MET A 1 1.16 17.64 37.80
C MET A 1 0.90 16.15 37.92
N LYS A 2 1.21 15.40 36.85
CA LYS A 2 1.64 13.98 36.77
C LYS A 2 0.68 12.90 37.34
N THR A 3 -0.07 12.22 36.46
CA THR A 3 0.19 10.90 35.81
C THR A 3 0.19 9.72 36.76
N SER A 4 -0.68 8.75 36.50
CA SER A 4 -0.27 7.38 36.10
C SER A 4 -1.48 6.55 35.68
N ILE A 5 -1.47 6.14 34.41
CA ILE A 5 -2.37 5.16 33.81
C ILE A 5 -1.92 3.78 34.27
N ILE A 6 -2.82 2.99 34.85
CA ILE A 6 -2.58 1.57 35.11
C ILE A 6 -3.48 0.73 34.22
N ASN A 7 -2.79 -0.15 33.50
CA ASN A 7 -3.24 -1.19 32.59
C ASN A 7 -4.37 -2.05 33.17
N GLY A 8 -5.30 -2.45 32.31
CA GLY A 8 -6.23 -3.53 32.66
C GLY A 8 -7.57 -3.48 31.95
N SER A 9 -7.60 -3.21 30.65
CA SER A 9 -8.83 -3.46 29.88
C SER A 9 -8.48 -4.09 28.56
N GLU A 10 -8.58 -5.41 28.60
CA GLU A 10 -9.26 -6.18 27.58
C GLU A 10 -8.59 -6.13 26.21
N VAL A 11 -7.85 -7.21 26.02
CA VAL A 11 -7.70 -8.01 24.81
C VAL A 11 -8.95 -8.01 23.90
N SER A 12 -9.39 -6.85 23.43
CA SER A 12 -10.34 -6.68 22.33
C SER A 12 -9.53 -6.60 21.03
N ARG A 13 -8.61 -7.56 20.89
CA ARG A 13 -7.69 -7.71 19.76
C ARG A 13 -8.29 -8.66 18.70
N LEU A 14 -9.62 -8.74 18.66
CA LEU A 14 -10.39 -9.74 17.90
C LEU A 14 -11.62 -9.12 17.22
N SER A 15 -11.50 -7.93 16.62
CA SER A 15 -12.54 -7.42 15.71
C SER A 15 -12.15 -6.22 14.83
N VAL A 16 -10.86 -5.86 14.75
CA VAL A 16 -10.36 -4.88 13.76
C VAL A 16 -9.45 -5.59 12.73
N ALA A 17 -9.73 -6.87 12.46
CA ALA A 17 -8.91 -7.70 11.57
C ALA A 17 -9.53 -7.93 10.18
N ILE A 18 -10.71 -7.36 9.88
CA ILE A 18 -11.47 -7.79 8.68
C ILE A 18 -11.55 -6.73 7.56
N HIS A 19 -11.35 -5.43 7.83
CA HIS A 19 -11.46 -4.40 6.76
C HIS A 19 -10.44 -3.23 6.81
N ARG A 20 -9.23 -3.43 7.36
CA ARG A 20 -8.14 -2.43 7.31
C ARG A 20 -6.97 -2.81 6.37
N GLY A 21 -7.26 -3.51 5.29
CA GLY A 21 -6.25 -3.88 4.27
C GLY A 21 -5.74 -2.74 3.37
N LYS A 22 -5.63 -1.48 3.80
CA LYS A 22 -5.51 -0.33 2.86
C LYS A 22 -4.51 0.79 3.21
N GLN A 23 -3.40 0.49 3.88
CA GLN A 23 -2.26 1.43 3.93
C GLN A 23 -1.01 0.88 3.22
N ALA A 24 -0.69 -0.40 3.39
CA ALA A 24 0.48 -1.01 2.76
C ALA A 24 0.45 -0.96 1.22
N ASP A 25 -0.73 -1.04 0.59
CA ASP A 25 -0.85 -0.95 -0.87
C ASP A 25 -0.63 0.47 -1.41
N GLN A 26 -0.93 1.52 -0.63
CA GLN A 26 -0.79 2.90 -1.15
C GLN A 26 0.68 3.30 -1.38
N GLU A 27 1.59 2.93 -0.48
CA GLU A 27 3.02 3.20 -0.68
C GLU A 27 3.61 2.41 -1.84
N ARG A 28 3.19 1.15 -2.01
CA ARG A 28 3.61 0.32 -3.15
C ARG A 28 3.06 0.86 -4.47
N HIS A 29 1.81 1.34 -4.49
CA HIS A 29 1.25 2.00 -5.67
C HIS A 29 2.03 3.27 -6.04
N LYS A 30 2.42 4.10 -5.06
CA LYS A 30 3.28 5.27 -5.31
C LYS A 30 4.63 4.89 -5.91
N LYS A 31 5.27 3.81 -5.43
CA LYS A 31 6.51 3.29 -6.02
C LYS A 31 6.32 2.83 -7.47
N VAL A 32 5.23 2.12 -7.78
CA VAL A 32 4.89 1.74 -9.15
C VAL A 32 4.78 2.96 -10.06
N LEU A 33 4.07 4.00 -9.63
CA LEU A 33 3.94 5.24 -10.41
C LEU A 33 5.28 5.94 -10.62
N TYR A 34 6.10 6.05 -9.57
CA TYR A 34 7.44 6.62 -9.66
C TYR A 34 8.32 5.87 -10.67
N TYR A 35 8.37 4.54 -10.59
CA TYR A 35 9.19 3.73 -11.50
C TYR A 35 8.72 3.81 -12.96
N ARG A 36 7.41 3.85 -13.20
CA ARG A 36 6.84 3.89 -14.56
C ARG A 36 6.87 5.29 -15.17
N GLN A 37 6.59 6.33 -14.39
CA GLN A 37 6.48 7.71 -14.91
C GLN A 37 7.83 8.43 -14.92
N VAL A 38 8.64 8.27 -13.86
CA VAL A 38 9.93 8.97 -13.69
C VAL A 38 11.08 8.13 -14.22
N LYS A 39 11.26 6.89 -13.71
CA LYS A 39 12.37 6.04 -14.15
C LYS A 39 12.17 5.36 -15.51
N LYS A 40 10.97 5.44 -16.08
CA LYS A 40 10.59 4.82 -17.37
C LYS A 40 10.92 3.32 -17.46
N LEU A 41 10.95 2.61 -16.32
CA LEU A 41 11.20 1.17 -16.28
C LEU A 41 10.05 0.41 -16.95
N SER A 42 10.32 -0.75 -17.55
CA SER A 42 9.27 -1.62 -18.10
C SER A 42 8.33 -2.16 -17.02
N ILE A 43 7.21 -2.76 -17.45
CA ILE A 43 6.24 -3.38 -16.52
C ILE A 43 6.89 -4.53 -15.74
N ARG A 44 7.75 -5.32 -16.40
CA ARG A 44 8.47 -6.43 -15.76
C ARG A 44 9.46 -5.95 -14.71
N GLU A 45 10.29 -4.96 -15.06
CA GLU A 45 11.26 -4.38 -14.11
C GLU A 45 10.56 -3.72 -12.91
N THR A 46 9.42 -3.06 -13.15
CA THR A 46 8.62 -2.46 -12.08
C THR A 46 8.00 -3.52 -11.17
N ALA A 47 7.51 -4.62 -11.75
CA ALA A 47 6.97 -5.76 -11.02
C ALA A 47 8.04 -6.38 -10.10
N GLU A 48 9.24 -6.63 -10.62
CA GLU A 48 10.37 -7.13 -9.84
C GLU A 48 10.78 -6.16 -8.72
N ALA A 49 10.90 -4.85 -9.01
CA ALA A 49 11.31 -3.84 -8.04
C ALA A 49 10.26 -3.56 -6.93
N THR A 50 8.99 -3.87 -7.18
CA THR A 50 7.89 -3.63 -6.22
C THR A 50 7.30 -4.90 -5.62
N SER A 51 7.83 -6.07 -6.02
CA SER A 51 7.32 -7.40 -5.66
C SER A 51 5.84 -7.59 -6.02
N TYR A 52 5.40 -6.93 -7.08
CA TYR A 52 4.08 -7.13 -7.67
C TYR A 52 4.18 -8.03 -8.89
N SER A 53 3.07 -8.67 -9.25
CA SER A 53 2.89 -9.22 -10.59
C SER A 53 2.71 -8.11 -11.62
N THR A 54 3.00 -8.42 -12.88
CA THR A 54 2.77 -7.52 -14.02
C THR A 54 1.31 -7.06 -14.10
N SER A 55 0.34 -7.95 -13.85
CA SER A 55 -1.08 -7.63 -13.82
C SER A 55 -1.47 -6.66 -12.69
N GLN A 56 -0.84 -6.78 -11.51
CA GLN A 56 -1.03 -5.82 -10.43
C GLN A 56 -0.50 -4.44 -10.83
N VAL A 57 0.70 -4.38 -11.41
CA VAL A 57 1.28 -3.13 -11.93
C VAL A 57 0.34 -2.47 -12.95
N CYS A 58 -0.21 -3.23 -13.91
CA CYS A 58 -1.17 -2.70 -14.88
C CYS A 58 -2.44 -2.13 -14.23
N ARG A 59 -3.01 -2.82 -13.23
CA ARG A 59 -4.18 -2.32 -12.50
C ARG A 59 -3.88 -1.02 -11.79
N VAL A 60 -2.72 -0.91 -11.15
CA VAL A 60 -2.28 0.35 -10.52
C VAL A 60 -2.14 1.44 -11.56
N GLN A 61 -1.51 1.17 -12.71
CA GLN A 61 -1.40 2.17 -13.76
C GLN A 61 -2.76 2.64 -14.27
N ALA A 62 -3.72 1.74 -14.45
CA ALA A 62 -5.06 2.07 -14.90
C ALA A 62 -5.81 2.96 -13.88
N LEU A 63 -5.67 2.68 -12.57
CA LEU A 63 -6.30 3.47 -11.50
C LEU A 63 -5.82 4.93 -11.44
N PHE A 64 -4.59 5.20 -11.87
CA PHE A 64 -3.98 6.53 -11.82
C PHE A 64 -3.77 7.14 -13.20
N ARG A 65 -4.29 6.52 -14.26
CA ARG A 65 -4.34 7.13 -15.58
C ARG A 65 -5.47 8.16 -15.55
N PRO A 66 -5.19 9.46 -15.77
CA PRO A 66 -6.28 10.41 -15.92
C PRO A 66 -7.11 9.97 -17.12
N GLU A 67 -8.41 9.75 -16.88
CA GLU A 67 -9.39 9.65 -17.96
C GLU A 67 -9.33 10.98 -18.71
N ASN A 68 -9.04 10.89 -20.01
CA ASN A 68 -8.84 12.05 -20.88
C ASN A 68 -10.12 12.33 -21.64
#